data_AF-A0AAX4HDF1-F1
#
_entry.id   AF-A0AAX4HDF1-F1
#
_cell.length_a   1.000
_cell.length_b   1.000
_cell.length_c   1.000
_cell.angle_alpha   90.00
_cell.angle_beta   90.00
_cell.angle_gamma   90.00
#
_symmetry.space_group_name_H-M   'P 1'
#
loop_
_entity.id
_entity.type
_entity.pdbx_description
1 polymer ?
#
loop_
_entity_poly.entity_id
_entity_poly.type
_entity_poly.pdbx_seq_one_letter_code
_entity_poly.pdbx_strand_id
1 'polypeptide(L)'
;MMLRRLYATSAQKPLSHAAYSLHPWPVSKNPSPHEIFDLSVNDNYNNPDVKRGVRATYKKFVKLYHPDLAVSNAVVDNDGNILLMEQKRLRFDAIRHAYECISEKNVRPMPRYTQGASAQTKYGPGATFDAFRKATYNPRHSAYYSSQDFWRAGTWEEFYRMKYLREPPTMEELEANKWKILKWVVAFAAVYLALQMMLAVERAKEFNRQTYLMNLQANAQLADLYGDGDLTQLGRIKRFLVHRSLTLPDEERMRVNDEMLVKYAQKSHRDED
;
A
#
# COMPACT_ATOMS: atom_id res chain seq x y z
N MET A 1 -15.64 59.33 3.72
CA MET A 1 -16.19 58.17 4.45
C MET A 1 -16.04 56.93 3.60
N MET A 2 -15.04 56.07 3.88
CA MET A 2 -14.92 54.78 3.19
C MET A 2 -15.83 53.76 3.88
N LEU A 3 -16.88 53.35 3.19
CA LEU A 3 -17.75 52.25 3.61
C LEU A 3 -16.94 50.94 3.54
N ARG A 4 -16.51 50.44 4.70
CA ARG A 4 -15.93 49.10 4.83
C ARG A 4 -17.01 48.08 4.50
N ARG A 5 -16.82 47.34 3.41
CA ARG A 5 -17.64 46.17 3.08
C ARG A 5 -17.36 45.09 4.12
N LEU A 6 -18.32 44.87 5.01
CA LEU A 6 -18.33 43.70 5.89
C LEU A 6 -18.76 42.51 5.03
N TYR A 7 -17.86 41.57 4.79
CA TYR A 7 -18.19 40.33 4.12
C TYR A 7 -19.09 39.50 5.04
N ALA A 8 -20.16 38.94 4.48
CA ALA A 8 -21.02 38.00 5.18
C ALA A 8 -20.20 36.73 5.49
N THR A 9 -19.82 36.54 6.75
CA THR A 9 -19.35 35.24 7.22
C THR A 9 -20.56 34.30 7.17
N SER A 10 -20.53 33.32 6.27
CA SER A 10 -21.56 32.27 6.25
C SER A 10 -21.60 31.63 7.65
N ALA A 11 -22.78 31.63 8.27
CA ALA A 11 -22.97 30.91 9.51
C ALA A 11 -22.69 29.44 9.23
N GLN A 12 -21.61 28.89 9.80
CA GLN A 12 -21.27 27.47 9.64
C GLN A 12 -22.43 26.66 10.22
N LYS A 13 -23.18 25.98 9.34
CA LYS A 13 -24.30 25.14 9.78
C LYS A 13 -23.71 23.93 10.52
N PRO A 14 -24.05 23.72 11.80
CA PRO A 14 -23.57 22.55 12.52
C PRO A 14 -24.06 21.27 11.83
N LEU A 15 -23.12 20.38 11.52
CA LEU A 15 -23.41 19.08 10.92
C LEU A 15 -23.55 18.04 12.04
N SER A 16 -24.68 17.34 12.04
CA SER A 16 -24.97 16.22 12.94
C SER A 16 -24.92 14.90 12.17
N HIS A 17 -24.63 13.80 12.87
CA HIS A 17 -24.71 12.44 12.33
C HIS A 17 -26.08 12.13 11.73
N ALA A 18 -27.16 12.64 12.33
CA ALA A 18 -28.53 12.45 11.84
C ALA A 18 -28.73 13.02 10.43
N ALA A 19 -28.07 14.14 10.10
CA ALA A 19 -28.17 14.77 8.78
C ALA A 19 -27.58 13.90 7.65
N TYR A 20 -26.66 12.99 7.98
CA TYR A 20 -26.04 12.05 7.03
C TYR A 20 -26.61 10.64 7.12
N SER A 21 -27.68 10.43 7.90
CA SER A 21 -28.22 9.11 8.23
C SER A 21 -27.11 8.19 8.75
N LEU A 22 -26.31 8.70 9.68
CA LEU A 22 -25.30 7.94 10.43
C LEU A 22 -25.82 7.70 11.84
N HIS A 23 -25.48 6.55 12.41
CA HIS A 23 -25.73 6.27 13.82
C HIS A 23 -24.94 7.24 14.73
N PRO A 24 -25.38 7.46 15.98
CA PRO A 24 -24.62 8.23 16.97
C PRO A 24 -23.20 7.67 17.14
N TRP A 25 -22.25 8.55 17.46
CA TRP A 25 -20.89 8.08 17.75
C TRP A 25 -20.90 7.20 19.02
N PRO A 26 -20.16 6.08 19.07
CA PRO A 26 -20.12 5.23 20.26
C PRO A 26 -19.54 5.96 21.49
N VAL A 27 -20.16 5.73 22.65
CA VAL A 27 -19.79 6.35 23.94
C VAL A 27 -18.56 5.65 24.57
N SER A 28 -18.21 4.46 24.09
CA SER A 28 -17.06 3.71 24.58
C SER A 28 -15.75 4.47 24.32
N LYS A 29 -14.87 4.51 25.33
CA LYS A 29 -13.56 5.20 25.23
C LYS A 29 -12.68 4.65 24.10
N ASN A 30 -12.85 3.37 23.77
CA ASN A 30 -12.17 2.67 22.68
C ASN A 30 -13.23 1.87 21.90
N PRO A 31 -13.91 2.50 20.93
CA PRO A 31 -14.98 1.83 20.21
C PRO A 31 -14.43 0.72 19.33
N SER A 32 -15.11 -0.44 19.36
CA SER A 32 -14.76 -1.56 18.49
C SER A 32 -15.10 -1.22 17.03
N PRO A 33 -14.42 -1.83 16.03
CA PRO A 33 -14.77 -1.62 14.63
C PRO A 33 -16.25 -1.92 14.33
N HIS A 34 -16.83 -2.91 15.02
CA HIS A 34 -18.25 -3.24 14.91
C HIS A 34 -19.15 -2.13 15.46
N GLU A 35 -18.79 -1.53 16.59
CA GLU A 35 -19.50 -0.37 17.17
C GLU A 35 -19.44 0.88 16.30
N ILE A 36 -18.35 1.12 15.57
CA ILE A 36 -18.20 2.30 14.69
C ILE A 36 -19.05 2.20 13.42
N PHE A 37 -19.38 0.98 12.99
CA PHE A 37 -20.13 0.71 11.76
C PHE A 37 -21.53 0.16 11.98
N ASP A 38 -22.01 0.14 13.23
CA ASP A 38 -23.28 -0.47 13.63
C ASP A 38 -23.46 -1.93 13.20
N LEU A 39 -22.38 -2.71 13.24
CA LEU A 39 -22.41 -4.11 12.82
C LEU A 39 -22.69 -5.02 14.02
N SER A 40 -23.56 -6.01 13.84
CA SER A 40 -23.70 -7.07 14.83
C SER A 40 -22.47 -7.98 14.82
N VAL A 41 -22.21 -8.66 15.94
CA VAL A 41 -21.08 -9.61 16.07
C VAL A 41 -21.20 -10.77 15.07
N ASN A 42 -22.42 -11.06 14.60
CA ASN A 42 -22.69 -12.13 13.64
C ASN A 42 -22.58 -11.67 12.18
N ASP A 43 -22.44 -10.36 11.92
CA ASP A 43 -22.37 -9.85 10.57
C ASP A 43 -20.99 -10.10 9.97
N ASN A 44 -20.94 -11.04 9.03
CA ASN A 44 -19.72 -11.37 8.32
C ASN A 44 -19.52 -10.39 7.16
N TYR A 45 -18.37 -9.71 7.11
CA TYR A 45 -18.00 -8.81 6.01
C TYR A 45 -17.90 -9.52 4.64
N ASN A 46 -17.79 -10.86 4.61
CA ASN A 46 -17.88 -11.61 3.36
C ASN A 46 -19.28 -11.55 2.71
N ASN A 47 -20.33 -11.17 3.46
CA ASN A 47 -21.65 -10.94 2.90
C ASN A 47 -21.65 -9.65 2.03
N PRO A 48 -22.01 -9.72 0.74
CA PRO A 48 -21.99 -8.56 -0.16
C PRO A 48 -22.85 -7.38 0.33
N ASP A 49 -23.97 -7.64 1.01
CA ASP A 49 -24.88 -6.59 1.50
C ASP A 49 -24.26 -5.80 2.65
N VAL A 50 -23.68 -6.51 3.61
CA VAL A 50 -22.93 -5.91 4.73
C VAL A 50 -21.75 -5.09 4.20
N LYS A 51 -21.00 -5.66 3.25
CA LYS A 51 -19.86 -4.97 2.61
C LYS A 51 -20.29 -3.68 1.90
N ARG A 52 -21.42 -3.69 1.19
CA ARG A 52 -21.97 -2.49 0.54
C ARG A 52 -22.39 -1.45 1.58
N GLY A 53 -23.03 -1.88 2.67
CA GLY A 53 -23.41 -1.03 3.81
C GLY A 53 -22.21 -0.33 4.45
N VAL A 54 -21.18 -1.10 4.83
CA VAL A 54 -19.94 -0.60 5.45
C VAL A 54 -19.21 0.39 4.56
N ARG A 55 -19.13 0.12 3.25
CA ARG A 55 -18.52 1.06 2.29
C ARG A 55 -19.31 2.36 2.17
N ALA A 56 -20.64 2.29 2.21
CA ALA A 56 -21.49 3.47 2.14
C ALA A 56 -21.37 4.32 3.42
N THR A 57 -21.39 3.70 4.60
CA THR A 57 -21.19 4.39 5.88
C THR A 57 -19.79 4.98 6.01
N TYR A 58 -18.76 4.25 5.58
CA TYR A 58 -17.38 4.76 5.54
C TYR A 58 -17.26 6.05 4.70
N LYS A 59 -17.81 6.06 3.49
CA LYS A 59 -17.80 7.26 2.63
C LYS A 59 -18.49 8.46 3.29
N LYS A 60 -19.57 8.23 4.03
CA LYS A 60 -20.28 9.29 4.79
C LYS A 60 -19.42 9.81 5.94
N PHE A 61 -18.76 8.92 6.70
CA PHE A 61 -17.86 9.32 7.77
C PHE A 61 -16.65 10.11 7.27
N VAL A 62 -16.04 9.68 6.15
CA VAL A 62 -14.93 10.43 5.53
C VAL A 62 -15.39 11.83 5.16
N LYS A 63 -16.55 12.00 4.51
CA LYS A 63 -17.07 13.34 4.19
C LYS A 63 -17.26 14.24 5.42
N LEU A 64 -17.59 13.66 6.57
CA LEU A 64 -17.83 14.40 7.81
C LEU A 64 -16.53 14.74 8.55
N TYR A 65 -15.58 13.80 8.61
CA TYR A 65 -14.40 13.86 9.49
C TYR A 65 -13.06 14.04 8.77
N HIS A 66 -13.02 14.08 7.42
CA HIS A 66 -11.76 14.26 6.69
C HIS A 66 -11.05 15.56 7.11
N PRO A 67 -9.73 15.53 7.38
CA PRO A 67 -9.00 16.70 7.88
C PRO A 67 -9.15 17.93 6.97
N ASP A 68 -9.17 17.74 5.65
CA ASP A 68 -9.32 18.85 4.70
C ASP A 68 -10.71 19.51 4.73
N LEU A 69 -11.76 18.76 5.11
CA LEU A 69 -13.14 19.25 5.22
C LEU A 69 -13.51 19.64 6.66
N ALA A 70 -12.76 19.14 7.64
CA ALA A 70 -13.04 19.33 9.06
C ALA A 70 -12.78 20.77 9.55
N VAL A 71 -12.00 21.55 8.80
CA VAL A 71 -11.74 22.97 9.07
C VAL A 71 -12.99 23.84 8.84
N SER A 72 -13.82 23.49 7.84
CA SER A 72 -15.04 24.23 7.51
C SER A 72 -16.29 23.70 8.19
N ASN A 73 -16.30 22.41 8.57
CA ASN A 73 -17.46 21.74 9.13
C ASN A 73 -17.47 21.76 10.67
N ALA A 74 -18.39 22.50 11.29
CA ALA A 74 -18.66 22.37 12.72
C ALA A 74 -19.46 21.08 12.99
N VAL A 75 -18.78 20.00 13.39
CA VAL A 75 -19.42 18.71 13.71
C VAL A 75 -19.86 18.71 15.17
N VAL A 76 -21.12 18.37 15.40
CA VAL A 76 -21.73 18.31 16.75
C VAL A 76 -21.76 16.86 17.24
N ASP A 77 -21.35 16.67 18.49
CA ASP A 77 -21.38 15.38 19.16
C ASP A 77 -22.78 14.99 19.62
N ASN A 78 -22.97 13.76 20.11
CA ASN A 78 -24.25 13.31 20.66
C ASN A 78 -24.74 14.22 21.81
N ASP A 79 -23.81 14.80 22.58
CA ASP A 79 -24.09 15.69 23.71
C ASP A 79 -24.37 17.15 23.30
N GLY A 80 -24.43 17.45 22.00
CA GLY A 80 -24.65 18.81 21.50
C GLY A 80 -23.40 19.70 21.49
N ASN A 81 -22.25 19.17 21.90
CA ASN A 81 -20.98 19.89 21.93
C ASN A 81 -20.30 19.92 20.54
N ILE A 82 -19.70 21.05 20.17
CA ILE A 82 -18.91 21.16 18.94
C ILE A 82 -17.56 20.48 19.14
N LEU A 83 -17.22 19.54 18.25
CA LEU A 83 -15.98 18.80 18.33
C LEU A 83 -14.77 19.67 18.01
N LEU A 84 -13.72 19.54 18.82
CA LEU A 84 -12.40 20.13 18.56
C LEU A 84 -11.75 19.45 17.34
N MET A 85 -10.86 20.17 16.66
CA MET A 85 -10.17 19.64 15.47
C MET A 85 -9.37 18.36 15.79
N GLU A 86 -8.73 18.30 16.95
CA GLU A 86 -8.00 17.11 17.40
C GLU A 86 -8.91 15.90 17.55
N GLN A 87 -10.11 16.10 18.12
CA GLN A 87 -11.10 15.04 18.30
C GLN A 87 -11.63 14.54 16.96
N LYS A 88 -11.87 15.44 16.00
CA LYS A 88 -12.27 15.06 14.62
C LYS A 88 -11.19 14.20 13.96
N ARG A 89 -9.92 14.58 14.12
CA ARG A 89 -8.78 13.79 13.60
C ARG A 89 -8.70 12.42 14.25
N LEU A 90 -8.84 12.34 15.57
CA LEU A 90 -8.86 11.06 16.29
C LEU A 90 -10.00 10.16 15.83
N ARG A 91 -11.20 10.72 15.63
CA ARG A 91 -12.35 9.97 15.08
C ARG A 91 -12.07 9.48 13.66
N PHE A 92 -11.47 10.33 12.81
CA PHE A 92 -11.08 9.96 11.44
C PHE A 92 -10.09 8.80 11.40
N ASP A 93 -9.03 8.86 12.22
CA ASP A 93 -8.03 7.80 12.31
C ASP A 93 -8.67 6.48 12.80
N ALA A 94 -9.57 6.56 13.78
CA ALA A 94 -10.33 5.41 14.27
C ALA A 94 -11.24 4.80 13.19
N ILE A 95 -11.97 5.62 12.42
CA ILE A 95 -12.83 5.18 11.31
C ILE A 95 -12.00 4.48 10.23
N ARG A 96 -10.88 5.07 9.84
CA ARG A 96 -9.98 4.48 8.84
C ARG A 96 -9.48 3.11 9.29
N HIS A 97 -8.97 3.03 10.51
CA HIS A 97 -8.46 1.79 11.07
C HIS A 97 -9.56 0.73 11.20
N ALA A 98 -10.76 1.11 11.64
CA ALA A 98 -11.88 0.20 11.74
C ALA A 98 -12.30 -0.36 10.37
N TYR A 99 -12.29 0.47 9.33
CA TYR A 99 -12.58 0.04 7.97
C TYR A 99 -11.52 -0.94 7.44
N GLU A 100 -10.23 -0.67 7.68
CA GLU A 100 -9.12 -1.56 7.32
C GLU A 100 -9.25 -2.93 8.04
N CYS A 101 -9.56 -2.93 9.34
CA CYS A 101 -9.79 -4.15 10.13
C CYS A 101 -10.94 -5.00 9.58
N ILE A 102 -12.05 -4.37 9.18
CA ILE A 102 -13.22 -5.08 8.69
C ILE A 102 -13.02 -5.52 7.23
N SER A 103 -12.30 -4.72 6.42
CA SER A 103 -12.20 -4.94 4.98
C SER A 103 -11.19 -6.03 4.58
N GLU A 104 -10.16 -6.26 5.37
CA GLU A 104 -9.14 -7.25 5.06
C GLU A 104 -9.41 -8.59 5.76
N LYS A 105 -9.33 -9.69 5.00
CA LYS A 105 -9.48 -11.06 5.55
C LYS A 105 -8.43 -11.41 6.62
N ASN A 106 -7.34 -10.66 6.69
CA ASN A 106 -6.16 -10.95 7.51
C ASN A 106 -5.51 -9.67 8.07
N VAL A 107 -6.22 -8.84 8.86
CA VAL A 107 -5.53 -7.76 9.60
C VAL A 107 -5.95 -7.62 11.06
N ARG A 108 -4.87 -7.57 11.84
CA ARG A 108 -4.59 -7.14 13.22
C ARG A 108 -5.76 -6.52 14.00
N PRO A 109 -5.95 -6.94 15.28
CA PRO A 109 -6.87 -6.26 16.16
C PRO A 109 -6.46 -4.79 16.34
N MET A 110 -7.46 -3.90 16.37
CA MET A 110 -7.28 -2.46 16.56
C MET A 110 -6.29 -2.17 17.69
N PRO A 111 -5.23 -1.36 17.45
CA PRO A 111 -4.36 -0.91 18.52
C PRO A 111 -5.24 -0.13 19.50
N ARG A 112 -5.34 -0.63 20.73
CA ARG A 112 -6.00 0.10 21.81
C ARG A 112 -5.28 1.44 21.92
N TYR A 113 -5.94 2.54 21.58
CA TYR A 113 -5.42 3.90 21.78
C TYR A 113 -5.43 4.23 23.27
N THR A 114 -4.63 3.51 24.04
CA THR A 114 -4.23 3.92 25.37
C THR A 114 -3.06 4.88 25.22
N GLN A 115 -3.29 6.15 25.56
CA GLN A 115 -2.21 7.02 26.02
C GLN A 115 -1.51 6.28 27.18
N GLY A 116 -0.33 5.72 26.92
CA GLY A 116 0.41 4.94 27.90
C GLY A 116 0.97 3.63 27.35
N ALA A 117 2.29 3.57 27.23
CA ALA A 117 3.04 2.37 26.90
C ALA A 117 2.93 1.33 28.03
N SER A 118 1.88 0.51 28.06
CA SER A 118 1.83 -0.78 28.80
C SER A 118 0.42 -1.42 28.81
N ALA A 119 -0.14 -1.76 27.64
CA ALA A 119 -1.29 -2.65 27.61
C ALA A 119 -0.82 -4.12 27.59
N GLN A 120 -0.48 -4.67 28.77
CA GLN A 120 -0.36 -6.12 28.93
C GLN A 120 -1.76 -6.75 28.89
N THR A 121 -2.11 -7.36 27.76
CA THR A 121 -3.31 -8.20 27.65
C THR A 121 -2.98 -9.62 28.11
N LYS A 122 -3.51 -10.05 29.26
CA LYS A 122 -3.58 -11.46 29.67
C LYS A 122 -4.70 -12.15 28.89
N TYR A 123 -4.38 -13.09 28.00
CA TYR A 123 -5.32 -14.06 27.43
C TYR A 123 -4.67 -15.44 27.34
N GLY A 124 -5.51 -16.49 27.46
CA GLY A 124 -5.15 -17.86 27.83
C GLY A 124 -4.47 -18.73 26.75
N PRO A 125 -4.22 -20.02 27.09
CA PRO A 125 -3.28 -20.88 26.39
C PRO A 125 -3.89 -21.48 25.12
N GLY A 126 -3.63 -20.85 23.98
CA GLY A 126 -4.02 -21.34 22.65
C GLY A 126 -3.01 -20.86 21.61
N ALA A 127 -1.94 -21.64 21.45
CA ALA A 127 -0.74 -21.29 20.69
C ALA A 127 -0.96 -21.28 19.16
N THR A 128 -0.72 -20.13 18.54
CA THR A 128 -0.16 -19.94 17.18
C THR A 128 0.27 -18.48 17.02
N PHE A 129 -0.54 -17.54 17.51
CA PHE A 129 -0.25 -16.11 17.45
C PHE A 129 0.85 -15.65 18.42
N ASP A 130 0.95 -16.27 19.60
CA ASP A 130 2.04 -16.00 20.56
C ASP A 130 3.42 -16.45 20.06
N ALA A 131 3.49 -17.49 19.23
CA ALA A 131 4.73 -17.90 18.58
C ALA A 131 5.18 -16.87 17.55
N PHE A 132 4.23 -16.30 16.79
CA PHE A 132 4.48 -15.24 15.82
C PHE A 132 4.91 -13.94 16.51
N ARG A 133 4.26 -13.58 17.64
CA ARG A 133 4.63 -12.40 18.43
C ARG A 133 5.98 -12.55 19.13
N LYS A 134 6.32 -13.74 19.63
CA LYS A 134 7.67 -14.06 20.14
C LYS A 134 8.73 -14.06 19.03
N ALA A 135 8.36 -14.30 17.77
CA ALA A 135 9.27 -14.21 16.63
C ALA A 135 9.50 -12.76 16.18
N THR A 136 8.46 -11.91 16.16
CA THR A 136 8.57 -10.49 15.78
C THR A 136 9.13 -9.61 16.91
N TYR A 137 8.78 -9.94 18.15
CA TYR A 137 9.31 -9.33 19.37
C TYR A 137 10.13 -10.40 20.09
N ASN A 138 11.25 -10.80 19.48
CA ASN A 138 12.17 -11.69 20.16
C ASN A 138 12.79 -10.88 21.31
N PRO A 139 12.43 -11.10 22.59
CA PRO A 139 12.90 -10.26 23.69
C PRO A 139 14.43 -10.32 23.81
N ARG A 140 15.06 -11.34 23.23
CA ARG A 140 16.51 -11.39 23.05
C ARG A 140 17.02 -10.23 22.16
N HIS A 141 16.40 -9.95 21.02
CA HIS A 141 16.80 -8.85 20.13
C HIS A 141 16.63 -7.47 20.78
N SER A 142 15.51 -7.24 21.48
CA SER A 142 15.27 -5.97 22.19
C SER A 142 16.17 -5.82 23.43
N ALA A 143 16.50 -6.91 24.13
CA ALA A 143 17.40 -6.89 25.28
C ALA A 143 18.83 -6.51 24.88
N TYR A 144 19.31 -6.96 23.71
CA TYR A 144 20.64 -6.60 23.21
C TYR A 144 20.80 -5.09 23.06
N TYR A 145 19.87 -4.40 22.39
CA TYR A 145 19.93 -2.95 22.19
C TYR A 145 19.71 -2.13 23.48
N SER A 146 19.11 -2.74 24.51
CA SER A 146 18.90 -2.10 25.82
C SER A 146 20.08 -2.27 26.80
N SER A 147 20.99 -3.22 26.52
CA SER A 147 22.13 -3.48 27.41
C SER A 147 23.21 -2.42 27.25
N GLN A 148 23.74 -1.92 28.36
CA GLN A 148 24.82 -0.92 28.35
C GLN A 148 26.11 -1.49 27.74
N ASP A 149 26.30 -2.80 27.84
CA ASP A 149 27.45 -3.53 27.27
C ASP A 149 27.42 -3.53 25.73
N PHE A 150 26.24 -3.51 25.10
CA PHE A 150 26.12 -3.38 23.64
C PHE A 150 26.65 -2.04 23.14
N TRP A 151 26.33 -0.96 23.84
CA TRP A 151 26.79 0.38 23.48
C TRP A 151 28.27 0.62 23.81
N ARG A 152 28.84 -0.21 24.68
CA ARG A 152 30.27 -0.21 25.02
C ARG A 152 31.10 -1.11 24.11
N ALA A 153 30.49 -2.07 23.42
CA ALA A 153 31.16 -2.94 22.47
C ALA A 153 31.56 -2.16 21.21
N GLY A 154 32.76 -1.58 21.21
CA GLY A 154 33.33 -0.88 20.06
C GLY A 154 34.08 -1.81 19.11
N THR A 155 34.47 -2.99 19.59
CA THR A 155 35.24 -3.98 18.84
C THR A 155 34.42 -5.26 18.59
N TRP A 156 34.79 -6.00 17.54
CA TRP A 156 34.10 -7.25 17.20
C TRP A 156 34.25 -8.30 18.30
N GLU A 157 35.40 -8.35 18.97
CA GLU A 157 35.70 -9.26 20.07
C GLU A 157 34.81 -8.99 21.29
N GLU A 158 34.55 -7.71 21.61
CA GLU A 158 33.64 -7.31 22.69
C GLU A 158 32.19 -7.67 22.36
N PHE A 159 31.77 -7.43 21.12
CA PHE A 159 30.44 -7.82 20.66
C PHE A 159 30.25 -9.35 20.72
N TYR A 160 31.28 -10.10 20.34
CA TYR A 160 31.26 -11.55 20.39
C TYR A 160 31.13 -12.09 21.82
N ARG A 161 31.88 -11.52 22.77
CA ARG A 161 31.78 -11.85 24.19
C ARG A 161 30.41 -11.56 24.77
N MET A 162 29.84 -10.41 24.46
CA MET A 162 28.49 -10.06 24.89
C MET A 162 27.42 -11.01 24.30
N LYS A 163 27.52 -11.33 23.00
CA LYS A 163 26.51 -12.13 22.29
C LYS A 163 26.55 -13.62 22.64
N TYR A 164 27.75 -14.19 22.76
CA TYR A 164 27.93 -15.64 22.93
C TYR A 164 28.41 -16.02 24.33
N LEU A 165 28.65 -15.05 25.22
CA LEU A 165 29.14 -15.25 26.58
C LEU A 165 30.39 -16.14 26.65
N ARG A 166 31.23 -16.06 25.61
CA ARG A 166 32.49 -16.80 25.45
C ARG A 166 33.56 -15.92 24.82
N GLU A 167 34.81 -16.27 25.05
CA GLU A 167 35.93 -15.60 24.39
C GLU A 167 35.88 -15.81 22.86
N PRO A 168 36.37 -14.84 22.07
CA PRO A 168 36.46 -15.00 20.63
C PRO A 168 37.31 -16.23 20.29
N PRO A 169 36.95 -16.99 19.24
CA PRO A 169 37.68 -18.19 18.87
C PRO A 169 39.11 -17.81 18.52
N THR A 170 40.07 -18.55 19.07
CA THR A 170 41.49 -18.36 18.76
C THR A 170 41.76 -18.81 17.33
N MET A 171 42.88 -18.35 16.75
CA MET A 171 43.26 -18.70 15.37
C MET A 171 43.31 -20.22 15.15
N GLU A 172 43.70 -20.97 16.17
CA GLU A 172 43.77 -22.44 16.16
C GLU A 172 42.39 -23.11 15.98
N GLU A 173 41.36 -22.58 16.65
CA GLU A 173 39.98 -23.09 16.51
C GLU A 173 39.36 -22.74 15.15
N LEU A 174 39.76 -21.61 14.56
CA LEU A 174 39.37 -21.20 13.21
C LEU A 174 40.01 -22.08 12.14
N GLU A 175 41.29 -22.40 12.29
CA GLU A 175 42.01 -23.28 11.37
C GLU A 175 41.43 -24.70 11.38
N ALA A 176 41.07 -25.23 12.56
CA ALA A 176 40.38 -26.52 12.69
C ALA A 176 39.03 -26.55 11.95
N ASN A 177 38.32 -25.41 11.88
CA ASN A 177 37.01 -25.30 11.25
C ASN A 177 37.02 -24.73 9.82
N LYS A 178 38.19 -24.40 9.26
CA LYS A 178 38.35 -23.73 7.96
C LYS A 178 37.60 -24.43 6.82
N TRP A 179 37.71 -25.75 6.76
CA TRP A 179 37.05 -26.56 5.73
C TRP A 179 35.53 -26.59 5.86
N LYS A 180 35.00 -26.53 7.08
CA LYS A 180 33.57 -26.48 7.33
C LYS A 180 33.00 -25.13 6.88
N ILE A 181 33.70 -24.04 7.20
CA ILE A 181 33.32 -22.68 6.78
C ILE A 181 33.37 -22.58 5.25
N LEU A 182 34.44 -23.07 4.62
CA LEU A 182 34.59 -23.04 3.16
C LEU A 182 33.45 -23.78 2.45
N LYS A 183 33.07 -24.97 2.93
CA LYS A 183 31.95 -25.74 2.38
C LYS A 183 30.63 -24.96 2.43
N TRP A 184 30.37 -24.26 3.54
CA TRP A 184 29.17 -23.41 3.66
C TRP A 184 29.20 -22.22 2.71
N VAL A 185 30.34 -21.53 2.60
CA VAL A 185 30.50 -20.39 1.68
C VAL A 185 30.25 -20.82 0.23
N VAL A 186 30.84 -21.94 -0.19
CA VAL A 186 30.63 -22.49 -1.54
C VAL A 186 29.17 -22.88 -1.75
N ALA A 187 28.52 -23.49 -0.76
CA ALA A 187 27.10 -23.84 -0.84
C ALA A 187 26.21 -22.59 -1.00
N PHE A 188 26.44 -21.54 -0.20
CA PHE A 188 25.71 -20.29 -0.32
C PHE A 188 25.93 -19.60 -1.68
N ALA A 189 27.18 -19.59 -2.18
CA ALA A 189 27.50 -19.05 -3.49
C ALA A 189 26.76 -19.81 -4.62
N ALA A 190 26.69 -21.14 -4.52
CA ALA A 190 25.96 -21.96 -5.48
C ALA A 190 24.45 -21.67 -5.47
N VAL A 191 23.84 -21.53 -4.28
CA VAL A 191 22.42 -21.17 -4.14
C VAL A 191 22.15 -19.79 -4.71
N TYR A 192 23.02 -18.81 -4.42
CA TYR A 192 22.89 -17.45 -4.94
C TYR A 192 22.96 -17.43 -6.47
N LEU A 193 23.91 -18.15 -7.06
CA LEU A 193 24.06 -18.25 -8.51
C LEU A 193 22.83 -18.93 -9.15
N ALA A 194 22.33 -20.01 -8.56
CA ALA A 194 21.11 -20.68 -9.03
C ALA A 194 19.90 -19.72 -9.03
N LEU A 195 19.76 -18.90 -8.00
CA LEU A 195 18.66 -17.94 -7.90
C LEU A 195 18.78 -16.81 -8.94
N GLN A 196 19.99 -16.31 -9.19
CA GLN A 196 20.25 -15.35 -10.26
C GLN A 196 19.96 -15.93 -11.65
N MET A 197 20.33 -17.20 -11.88
CA MET A 197 20.04 -17.90 -13.14
C MET A 197 18.54 -18.08 -13.35
N MET A 198 17.78 -18.43 -12.31
CA MET A 198 16.33 -18.57 -12.40
C MET A 198 15.65 -17.24 -12.78
N LEU A 199 16.03 -16.15 -12.11
CA LEU A 199 15.53 -14.80 -12.44
C LEU A 199 15.90 -14.37 -13.86
N ALA A 200 17.12 -14.69 -14.30
CA ALA A 200 17.57 -14.39 -15.66
C ALA A 200 16.75 -15.16 -16.72
N VAL A 201 16.46 -16.44 -16.46
CA VAL A 201 15.64 -17.27 -17.36
C VAL A 201 14.19 -16.79 -17.42
N GLU A 202 13.61 -16.40 -16.29
CA GLU A 202 12.25 -15.84 -16.25
C GLU A 202 12.16 -14.55 -17.08
N ARG A 203 13.09 -13.61 -16.87
CA ARG A 203 13.17 -12.38 -17.66
C ARG A 203 13.39 -12.65 -19.14
N ALA A 204 14.22 -13.62 -19.50
CA ALA A 204 14.44 -14.00 -20.90
C ALA A 204 13.17 -14.59 -21.54
N LYS A 205 12.40 -15.40 -20.81
CA LYS A 205 11.11 -15.93 -21.29
C LYS A 205 10.07 -14.84 -21.46
N GLU A 206 9.99 -13.90 -20.51
CA GLU A 206 9.10 -12.75 -20.61
C GLU A 206 9.45 -11.88 -21.81
N PHE A 207 10.73 -11.58 -22.02
CA PHE A 207 11.21 -10.82 -23.17
C PHE A 207 10.91 -11.53 -24.49
N ASN A 208 11.14 -12.84 -24.58
CA ASN A 208 10.78 -13.63 -25.76
C ASN A 208 9.26 -13.62 -26.02
N ARG A 209 8.44 -13.72 -24.96
CA ARG A 209 6.98 -13.64 -25.09
C ARG A 209 6.53 -12.27 -25.57
N GLN A 210 7.09 -11.20 -25.03
CA GLN A 210 6.79 -9.83 -25.46
C GLN A 210 7.18 -9.61 -26.91
N THR A 211 8.39 -10.03 -27.29
CA THR A 211 8.87 -9.95 -28.69
C THR A 211 7.97 -10.74 -29.64
N TYR A 212 7.55 -11.95 -29.25
CA TYR A 212 6.64 -12.77 -30.06
C TYR A 212 5.27 -12.10 -30.25
N LEU A 213 4.68 -11.55 -29.18
CA LEU A 213 3.42 -10.81 -29.26
C LEU A 213 3.55 -9.55 -30.11
N MET A 214 4.65 -8.81 -29.97
CA MET A 214 4.93 -7.63 -30.79
C MET A 214 5.05 -8.00 -32.28
N ASN A 215 5.74 -9.09 -32.60
CA ASN A 215 5.84 -9.60 -33.98
C ASN A 215 4.49 -10.05 -34.53
N LEU A 216 3.66 -10.72 -33.74
CA LEU A 216 2.30 -11.08 -34.15
C LEU A 216 1.43 -9.85 -34.41
N GLN A 217 1.49 -8.86 -33.53
CA GLN A 217 0.76 -7.60 -33.72
C GLN A 217 1.25 -6.84 -34.95
N ALA A 218 2.56 -6.76 -35.16
CA ALA A 218 3.14 -6.15 -36.36
C ALA A 218 2.70 -6.90 -37.62
N ASN A 219 2.69 -8.24 -37.60
CA ASN A 219 2.22 -9.04 -38.73
C ASN A 219 0.71 -8.88 -38.98
N ALA A 220 -0.11 -8.77 -37.94
CA ALA A 220 -1.54 -8.50 -38.07
C ALA A 220 -1.78 -7.10 -38.66
N GLN A 221 -1.07 -6.07 -38.17
CA GLN A 221 -1.14 -4.72 -38.72
C GLN A 221 -0.69 -4.68 -40.19
N LEU A 222 0.38 -5.42 -40.54
CA LEU A 222 0.79 -5.56 -41.93
C LEU A 222 -0.28 -6.28 -42.75
N ALA A 223 -0.84 -7.39 -42.25
CA ALA A 223 -1.92 -8.09 -42.93
C ALA A 223 -3.15 -7.19 -43.13
N ASP A 224 -3.52 -6.33 -42.18
CA ASP A 224 -4.60 -5.36 -42.35
C ASP A 224 -4.26 -4.27 -43.40
N LEU A 225 -3.00 -3.84 -43.46
CA LEU A 225 -2.53 -2.85 -44.43
C LEU A 225 -2.44 -3.38 -45.86
N TYR A 226 -2.26 -4.69 -46.03
CA TYR A 226 -2.04 -5.34 -47.33
C TYR A 226 -3.16 -6.31 -47.76
N GLY A 227 -4.03 -6.74 -46.83
CA GLY A 227 -4.96 -7.85 -46.98
C GLY A 227 -6.34 -7.46 -47.49
N ASP A 228 -6.71 -6.18 -47.42
CA ASP A 228 -7.86 -5.68 -48.15
C ASP A 228 -7.36 -4.89 -49.37
N GLY A 229 -7.74 -5.35 -50.56
CA GLY A 229 -7.27 -4.91 -51.88
C GLY A 229 -7.72 -3.50 -52.25
N ASP A 230 -7.73 -2.59 -51.30
CA ASP A 230 -8.27 -1.26 -51.47
C ASP A 230 -7.21 -0.39 -52.14
N LEU A 231 -7.32 -0.33 -53.47
CA LEU A 231 -6.62 0.58 -54.38
C LEU A 231 -6.92 2.06 -54.11
N THR A 232 -7.74 2.34 -53.09
CA THR A 232 -8.18 3.66 -52.67
C THR A 232 -6.99 4.55 -52.30
N GLN A 233 -7.13 5.85 -52.59
CA GLN A 233 -6.11 6.86 -52.35
C GLN A 233 -5.69 6.88 -50.86
N LEU A 234 -6.63 6.60 -49.95
CA LEU A 234 -6.37 6.49 -48.51
C LEU A 234 -5.50 5.28 -48.16
N GLY A 235 -5.70 4.13 -48.80
CA GLY A 235 -4.84 2.95 -48.62
C GLY A 235 -3.38 3.23 -49.04
N ARG A 236 -3.17 3.97 -50.14
CA ARG A 236 -1.84 4.40 -50.60
C ARG A 236 -1.18 5.38 -49.64
N ILE A 237 -1.94 6.35 -49.12
CA ILE A 237 -1.46 7.32 -48.13
C ILE A 237 -1.06 6.60 -46.83
N LYS A 238 -1.88 5.66 -46.34
CA LYS A 238 -1.55 4.86 -45.16
C LYS A 238 -0.26 4.07 -45.34
N ARG A 239 -0.10 3.36 -46.47
CA ARG A 239 1.14 2.62 -46.80
C ARG A 239 2.35 3.54 -46.90
N PHE A 240 2.22 4.71 -47.53
CA PHE A 240 3.29 5.70 -47.61
C PHE A 240 3.70 6.22 -46.22
N LEU A 241 2.74 6.53 -45.35
CA LEU A 241 3.02 7.01 -44.00
C LEU A 241 3.71 5.93 -43.14
N VAL A 242 3.30 4.67 -43.27
CA VAL A 242 3.96 3.54 -42.59
C VAL A 242 5.37 3.31 -43.11
N HIS A 243 5.58 3.34 -44.43
CA HIS A 243 6.92 3.22 -45.00
C HIS A 243 7.82 4.38 -44.57
N ARG A 244 7.29 5.61 -44.53
CA ARG A 244 8.03 6.78 -44.06
C ARG A 244 8.36 6.69 -42.57
N SER A 245 7.44 6.22 -41.74
CA SER A 245 7.70 6.06 -40.31
C SER A 245 8.75 4.98 -40.05
N LEU A 246 8.85 3.95 -40.90
CA LEU A 246 9.90 2.92 -40.80
C LEU A 246 11.30 3.43 -41.16
N THR A 247 11.42 4.49 -41.97
CA THR A 247 12.72 5.09 -42.33
C THR A 247 13.26 6.07 -41.29
N LEU A 248 12.49 6.41 -40.26
CA LEU A 248 12.93 7.34 -39.21
C LEU A 248 13.77 6.60 -38.14
N PRO A 249 14.73 7.27 -37.48
CA PRO A 249 15.45 6.73 -36.34
C PRO A 249 14.47 6.33 -35.21
N ASP A 250 14.77 5.26 -34.47
CA ASP A 250 13.85 4.68 -33.48
C ASP A 250 13.38 5.67 -32.40
N GLU A 251 14.24 6.61 -31.98
CA GLU A 251 13.88 7.68 -31.03
C GLU A 251 12.79 8.62 -31.58
N GLU A 252 12.85 8.97 -32.87
CA GLU A 252 11.85 9.82 -33.51
C GLU A 252 10.55 9.05 -33.77
N ARG A 253 10.63 7.75 -34.05
CA ARG A 253 9.47 6.88 -34.24
C ARG A 253 8.62 6.75 -32.98
N MET A 254 9.25 6.55 -31.82
CA MET A 254 8.53 6.47 -30.54
C MET A 254 7.83 7.78 -30.22
N ARG A 255 8.50 8.93 -30.41
CA ARG A 255 7.91 10.25 -30.16
C ARG A 255 6.68 10.53 -31.04
N VAL A 256 6.78 10.22 -32.34
CA VAL A 256 5.67 10.44 -33.28
C VAL A 256 4.49 9.50 -32.98
N ASN A 257 4.76 8.26 -32.59
CA ASN A 257 3.70 7.32 -32.18
C ASN A 257 3.00 7.75 -30.89
N ASP A 258 3.76 8.20 -29.88
CA ASP A 258 3.18 8.70 -28.62
C ASP A 258 2.29 9.92 -28.86
N GLU A 259 2.73 10.89 -29.67
CA GLU A 259 1.92 12.04 -30.04
C GLU A 259 0.63 11.66 -30.80
N MET A 260 0.70 10.65 -31.67
CA MET A 260 -0.45 10.13 -32.39
C MET A 260 -1.45 9.45 -31.44
N LEU A 261 -0.98 8.59 -30.53
CA LEU A 261 -1.81 7.91 -29.54
C LEU A 261 -2.54 8.92 -28.64
N VAL A 262 -1.85 9.97 -28.19
CA VAL A 262 -2.45 11.06 -27.40
C VAL A 262 -3.55 11.78 -28.19
N LYS A 263 -3.32 12.09 -29.47
CA LYS A 263 -4.32 12.74 -30.32
C LYS A 263 -5.54 11.85 -30.58
N TYR A 264 -5.34 10.54 -30.74
CA TYR A 264 -6.44 9.59 -30.90
C TYR A 264 -7.27 9.47 -29.62
N ALA A 265 -6.63 9.38 -28.44
CA ALA A 265 -7.32 9.35 -27.15
C ALA A 265 -8.12 10.64 -26.87
N GLN A 266 -7.57 11.80 -27.27
CA GLN A 266 -8.28 13.08 -27.17
C GLN A 266 -9.47 13.17 -28.13
N LYS A 267 -9.36 12.57 -29.32
CA LYS A 267 -10.43 12.56 -30.31
C LYS A 267 -11.56 11.61 -29.90
N SER A 268 -11.25 10.40 -29.41
CA SER A 268 -12.26 9.45 -28.93
C SER A 268 -13.04 10.00 -27.74
N HIS A 269 -12.42 10.78 -26.85
CA HIS A 269 -13.13 11.46 -25.76
C HIS A 269 -14.03 12.61 -26.21
N ARG A 270 -13.79 13.17 -27.39
CA ARG A 270 -14.57 14.30 -27.92
C ARG A 270 -15.77 13.88 -28.75
N ASP A 271 -15.75 12.65 -29.26
CA ASP A 271 -16.84 12.06 -30.04
C ASP A 271 -17.88 11.34 -29.13
N GLU A 272 -17.67 11.31 -27.80
CA GLU A 272 -18.59 10.75 -26.79
C GLU A 272 -19.44 11.81 -26.04
N ASP A 273 -19.27 13.10 -26.35
CA ASP A 273 -20.10 14.23 -25.86
C ASP A 273 -21.00 14.79 -26.99
#